data_AF-A0A9E4KSP8-F1
#
_entry.id   AF-A0A9E4KSP8-F1
#
_cell.length_a   1.000
_cell.length_b   1.000
_cell.length_c   1.000
_cell.angle_alpha   90.00
_cell.angle_beta   90.00
_cell.angle_gamma   90.00
#
_symmetry.space_group_name_H-M   'P 1'
#
loop_
_entity.id
_entity.type
_entity.pdbx_description
1 polymer ?
#
loop_
_entity_poly.entity_id
_entity_poly.type
_entity_poly.pdbx_seq_one_letter_code
_entity_poly.pdbx_strand_id
1 'polypeptide(L)'
;MPSFHGDVAVKNGKIVELGKLGTSANRVIDAEGLVISPGFVDNHCHYDAQVTWDPICSFSCYHGATTVVIGNCSLSLAPVRPGTEERLSEFLSY
;
A
#
# COMPACT_ATOMS: atom_id res chain seq x y z
N MET A 1 18.21 12.73 5.08
CA MET A 1 17.84 14.03 5.67
C MET A 1 17.25 13.77 7.04
N PRO A 2 17.55 14.60 8.05
CA PRO A 2 16.82 14.57 9.31
C PRO A 2 15.35 14.98 9.10
N SER A 3 14.47 14.66 10.05
CA SER A 3 13.10 15.15 10.07
C SER A 3 13.06 16.67 10.27
N PHE A 4 11.96 17.30 9.85
CA PHE A 4 11.72 18.73 10.05
C PHE A 4 10.23 18.99 10.28
N HIS A 5 9.90 20.10 10.95
CA HIS A 5 8.52 20.57 11.08
C HIS A 5 8.07 21.30 9.82
N GLY A 6 6.95 20.89 9.27
CA GLY A 6 6.34 21.53 8.11
C GLY A 6 5.12 20.76 7.62
N ASP A 7 4.52 21.30 6.57
CA ASP A 7 3.32 20.81 5.94
C ASP A 7 3.66 20.07 4.63
N VAL A 8 2.71 19.25 4.17
CA VAL A 8 2.78 18.52 2.89
C VAL A 8 1.56 18.86 2.05
N ALA A 9 1.75 19.49 0.89
CA ALA A 9 0.66 19.74 -0.05
C ALA A 9 0.53 18.62 -1.07
N VAL A 10 -0.71 18.17 -1.28
CA VAL A 10 -1.05 17.14 -2.28
C VAL A 10 -2.06 17.69 -3.28
N LYS A 11 -1.79 17.51 -4.57
CA LYS A 11 -2.72 17.85 -5.67
C LYS A 11 -2.70 16.76 -6.71
N ASN A 12 -3.88 16.30 -7.14
CA ASN A 12 -4.04 15.25 -8.16
C ASN A 12 -3.21 13.98 -7.86
N GLY A 13 -3.21 13.53 -6.61
CA GLY A 13 -2.49 12.32 -6.16
C GLY A 13 -0.96 12.46 -6.07
N LYS A 14 -0.41 13.68 -6.17
CA LYS A 14 1.03 13.94 -6.09
C LYS A 14 1.36 14.95 -5.00
N ILE A 15 2.50 14.77 -4.35
CA ILE A 15 3.10 15.79 -3.48
C ILE A 15 3.57 16.95 -4.37
N VAL A 16 3.13 18.16 -4.09
CA VAL A 16 3.45 19.37 -4.88
C VAL A 16 4.30 20.38 -4.14
N GLU A 17 4.31 20.34 -2.81
CA GLU A 17 5.07 21.27 -1.97
C GLU A 17 5.33 20.66 -0.59
N LEU A 18 6.45 21.04 0.03
CA LEU A 18 6.88 20.64 1.38
C LEU A 18 7.45 21.87 2.10
N GLY A 19 7.21 22.00 3.40
CA GLY A 19 7.76 23.10 4.21
C GLY A 19 6.66 23.90 4.90
N LYS A 20 6.92 25.16 5.24
CA LYS A 20 5.91 26.04 5.82
C LYS A 20 5.00 26.59 4.72
N LEU A 21 3.77 26.10 4.64
CA LEU A 21 2.86 26.44 3.55
C LEU A 21 1.90 27.55 3.97
N GLY A 22 1.71 28.53 3.08
CA GLY A 22 0.74 29.63 3.26
C GLY A 22 -0.48 29.53 2.34
N THR A 23 -0.58 28.45 1.56
CA THR A 23 -1.54 28.27 0.47
C THR A 23 -2.86 27.67 0.96
N SER A 24 -3.98 28.14 0.40
CA SER A 24 -5.31 27.58 0.67
C SER A 24 -5.45 26.19 0.05
N ALA A 25 -5.93 25.22 0.82
CA ALA A 25 -6.26 23.88 0.33
C ALA A 25 -7.77 23.61 0.39
N ASN A 26 -8.29 22.78 -0.51
CA ASN A 26 -9.70 22.35 -0.47
C ASN A 26 -10.03 21.52 0.78
N ARG A 27 -9.02 20.88 1.35
CA ARG A 27 -9.08 20.11 2.60
C ARG A 27 -7.76 20.27 3.33
N VAL A 28 -7.85 20.56 4.62
CA VAL A 28 -6.71 20.62 5.54
C VAL A 28 -6.89 19.52 6.58
N ILE A 29 -5.82 18.81 6.89
CA ILE A 29 -5.76 17.82 7.97
C ILE A 29 -4.71 18.33 8.94
N ASP A 30 -5.11 18.57 10.18
CA ASP A 30 -4.18 18.93 11.25
C ASP A 30 -3.45 17.68 11.74
N ALA A 31 -2.13 17.71 11.65
CA ALA A 31 -1.23 16.64 12.05
C ALA A 31 -0.25 17.10 13.15
N GLU A 32 -0.57 18.18 13.87
CA GLU A 32 0.24 18.67 14.98
C GLU A 32 0.46 17.56 16.02
N GLY A 33 1.72 17.41 16.47
CA GLY A 33 2.12 16.33 17.39
C GLY A 33 2.16 14.92 16.78
N LEU A 34 1.87 14.76 15.48
CA LEU A 34 1.97 13.51 14.73
C LEU A 34 3.12 13.56 13.71
N VAL A 35 3.41 12.42 13.10
CA VAL A 35 4.42 12.29 12.04
C VAL A 35 3.73 12.09 10.71
N ILE A 36 4.15 12.86 9.70
CA ILE A 36 3.85 12.59 8.30
C ILE A 36 5.07 11.87 7.71
N SER A 37 4.87 10.68 7.15
CA SER A 37 5.89 9.92 6.45
C SER A 37 5.40 9.50 5.06
N PRO A 38 6.28 9.07 4.15
CA PRO A 38 5.86 8.21 3.05
C PRO A 38 5.08 7.02 3.61
N GLY A 39 4.09 6.56 2.85
CA GLY A 39 3.41 5.30 3.16
C GLY A 39 4.41 4.14 3.12
N PHE A 40 4.22 3.15 3.98
CA PHE A 40 5.14 2.02 4.05
C PHE A 40 5.00 1.13 2.81
N VAL A 41 6.11 0.50 2.44
CA VAL A 41 6.17 -0.53 1.40
C VAL A 41 6.33 -1.86 2.12
N ASP A 42 5.27 -2.67 2.10
CA ASP A 42 5.32 -4.04 2.59
C ASP A 42 5.95 -4.92 1.52
N ASN A 43 7.22 -5.24 1.72
CA ASN A 43 8.02 -5.99 0.75
C ASN A 43 7.87 -7.51 0.89
N HIS A 44 7.05 -8.01 1.84
CA HIS A 44 6.92 -9.44 2.06
C HIS A 44 5.56 -9.81 2.67
N CYS A 45 4.60 -10.07 1.80
CA CYS A 45 3.28 -10.53 2.18
C CYS A 45 2.75 -11.60 1.21
N HIS A 46 1.63 -12.23 1.59
CA HIS A 46 0.96 -13.29 0.85
C HIS A 46 -0.49 -12.90 0.51
N TYR A 47 -0.69 -11.68 0.00
CA TYR A 47 -2.02 -11.18 -0.40
C TYR A 47 -2.45 -11.61 -1.80
N ASP A 48 -1.68 -12.46 -2.48
CA ASP A 48 -1.95 -12.97 -3.83
C ASP A 48 -3.39 -13.46 -4.00
N ALA A 49 -3.87 -14.26 -3.04
CA ALA A 49 -5.25 -14.71 -2.99
C ALA A 49 -6.17 -13.63 -2.40
N GLN A 50 -5.74 -12.99 -1.31
CA GLN A 50 -6.57 -12.05 -0.56
C GLN A 50 -7.12 -10.91 -1.41
N VAL A 51 -6.36 -10.39 -2.37
CA VAL A 51 -6.81 -9.30 -3.25
C VAL A 51 -8.09 -9.66 -4.03
N THR A 52 -8.42 -10.94 -4.19
CA THR A 52 -9.64 -11.37 -4.89
C THR A 52 -10.92 -11.23 -4.05
N TRP A 53 -10.82 -11.18 -2.71
CA TRP A 53 -11.97 -10.96 -1.81
C TRP A 53 -11.85 -9.72 -0.92
N ASP A 54 -10.65 -9.20 -0.73
CA ASP A 54 -10.34 -7.93 -0.06
C ASP A 54 -9.42 -7.09 -0.97
N PRO A 55 -9.99 -6.38 -1.96
CA PRO A 55 -9.22 -5.67 -2.99
C PRO A 55 -8.32 -4.55 -2.48
N ILE A 56 -8.57 -4.06 -1.25
CA ILE A 56 -7.77 -2.99 -0.64
C ILE A 56 -6.66 -3.52 0.27
N CYS A 57 -6.56 -4.86 0.46
CA CYS A 57 -5.62 -5.47 1.40
C CYS A 57 -5.69 -4.79 2.78
N SER A 58 -6.91 -4.73 3.33
CA SER A 58 -7.30 -3.89 4.47
C SER A 58 -6.38 -3.98 5.70
N PHE A 59 -5.76 -5.14 5.93
CA PHE A 59 -4.77 -5.31 6.98
C PHE A 59 -3.56 -4.39 6.80
N SER A 60 -3.02 -4.24 5.58
CA SER A 60 -1.87 -3.38 5.30
C SER A 60 -2.18 -1.91 5.51
N CYS A 61 -3.32 -1.43 4.99
CA CYS A 61 -3.63 0.00 5.02
C CYS A 61 -3.86 0.50 6.45
N TYR A 62 -4.37 -0.34 7.36
CA TYR A 62 -4.50 0.00 8.78
C TYR A 62 -3.16 0.11 9.52
N HIS A 63 -2.09 -0.50 9.01
CA HIS A 63 -0.75 -0.41 9.56
C HIS A 63 0.15 0.59 8.81
N GLY A 64 -0.44 1.43 7.94
CA GLY A 64 0.27 2.48 7.22
C GLY A 64 0.98 2.03 5.93
N ALA A 65 0.83 0.76 5.53
CA ALA A 65 1.33 0.29 4.24
C ALA A 65 0.43 0.78 3.10
N THR A 66 1.07 1.32 2.07
CA THR A 66 0.40 1.89 0.88
C THR A 66 0.78 1.17 -0.41
N THR A 67 1.75 0.26 -0.33
CA THR A 67 2.20 -0.57 -1.44
C THR A 67 2.59 -1.92 -0.87
N VAL A 68 2.23 -2.98 -1.58
CA VAL A 68 2.57 -4.36 -1.25
C VAL A 68 3.29 -5.01 -2.42
N VAL A 69 4.25 -5.89 -2.12
CA VAL A 69 4.90 -6.76 -3.10
C VAL A 69 4.48 -8.19 -2.79
N ILE A 70 3.72 -8.79 -3.71
CA ILE A 70 3.19 -10.16 -3.61
C ILE A 70 4.00 -11.15 -4.46
N GLY A 71 3.69 -12.45 -4.39
CA GLY A 71 4.45 -13.50 -5.08
C GLY A 71 5.70 -13.97 -4.33
N ASN A 72 5.67 -13.86 -3.00
CA ASN A 72 6.78 -14.23 -2.12
C ASN A 72 6.89 -15.75 -1.91
N CYS A 73 8.06 -16.22 -1.47
CA CYS A 73 8.30 -17.61 -1.07
C CYS A 73 7.98 -18.67 -2.14
N SER A 74 8.09 -18.31 -3.43
CA SER A 74 7.70 -19.16 -4.57
C SER A 74 6.19 -19.48 -4.63
N LEU A 75 5.37 -18.72 -3.90
CA LEU A 75 3.92 -18.83 -3.88
C LEU A 75 3.35 -17.58 -4.53
N SER A 76 2.75 -17.74 -5.72
CA SER A 76 2.10 -16.65 -6.42
C SER A 76 0.83 -17.15 -7.11
N LEU A 77 -0.18 -16.29 -7.20
CA LEU A 77 -1.33 -16.55 -8.05
C LEU A 77 -1.16 -15.89 -9.40
N ALA A 78 -1.42 -16.67 -10.45
CA ALA A 78 -1.49 -16.19 -11.82
C ALA A 78 -2.65 -16.92 -12.54
N PRO A 79 -3.23 -16.32 -13.60
CA PRO A 79 -4.16 -17.02 -14.45
C PRO A 79 -3.57 -18.33 -14.97
N VAL A 80 -4.32 -19.42 -14.86
CA VAL A 80 -3.94 -20.75 -15.37
C VAL A 80 -4.68 -21.09 -16.65
N ARG A 81 -4.22 -22.12 -17.36
CA ARG A 81 -4.92 -22.60 -18.55
C ARG A 81 -6.24 -23.28 -18.13
N PRO A 82 -7.33 -23.11 -18.88
CA PRO A 82 -8.57 -23.84 -18.61
C PRO A 82 -8.32 -25.35 -18.50
N GLY A 83 -8.82 -25.97 -17.44
CA GLY A 83 -8.63 -27.39 -17.15
C GLY A 83 -7.33 -27.73 -16.39
N THR A 84 -6.62 -26.73 -15.86
CA THR A 84 -5.40 -26.93 -15.05
C THR A 84 -5.51 -26.35 -13.64
N GLU A 85 -6.71 -25.92 -13.23
CA GLU A 85 -6.99 -25.26 -11.96
C GLU A 85 -6.70 -26.17 -10.75
N GLU A 86 -7.05 -27.46 -10.83
CA GLU A 86 -6.87 -28.42 -9.75
C GLU A 86 -5.40 -28.60 -9.36
N ARG A 87 -4.50 -28.64 -10.35
CA ARG A 87 -3.05 -28.71 -10.13
C ARG A 87 -2.50 -27.49 -9.38
N LEU A 88 -3.06 -26.31 -9.61
CA LEU A 88 -2.67 -25.11 -8.85
C LEU A 88 -3.18 -25.19 -7.41
N SER A 89 -4.44 -25.61 -7.22
CA SER A 89 -5.03 -25.79 -5.89
C SER A 89 -4.23 -26.79 -5.03
N GLU A 90 -3.78 -27.90 -5.60
CA GLU A 90 -2.92 -28.87 -4.91
C GLU A 90 -1.61 -28.24 -4.43
N PHE A 91 -0.95 -27.43 -5.25
CA PHE A 91 0.32 -26.78 -4.90
C PHE A 91 0.17 -25.78 -3.73
N LEU A 92 -0.99 -25.13 -3.61
CA LEU A 92 -1.28 -24.12 -2.59
C LEU A 92 -1.91 -24.69 -1.32
N SER A 93 -2.28 -25.97 -1.32
CA SER A 93 -2.93 -26.64 -0.19
C SER A 93 -1.97 -27.42 0.72
N TYR A 94 -0.65 -27.31 0.49
CA TYR A 94 0.40 -27.91 1.32
C TYR A 94 0.81 -27.02 2.49
#